data_AF-A0A967ECC1-F1
#
_entry.id   AF-A0A967ECC1-F1
#
_cell.length_a   1.000
_cell.length_b   1.000
_cell.length_c   1.000
_cell.angle_alpha   90.00
_cell.angle_beta   90.00
_cell.angle_gamma   90.00
#
_symmetry.space_group_name_H-M   'P 1'
#
loop_
_entity.id
_entity.type
_entity.pdbx_description
1 polymer ?
#
loop_
_entity_poly.entity_id
_entity_poly.type
_entity_poly.pdbx_seq_one_letter_code
_entity_poly.pdbx_strand_id
1 'polypeptide(L)'
;MLVFLTTLATVVWGLLLAFHGRFWQAGPILRHARPKGAPPVTVVVPARDEAESIERALSTLLAQDYDGRYRIVMTDDGSTDGTGTLARKLPDPQGKLTIVEGAPRPDAEWSGKLWAVQQAVARVQADDPQDEGYILFTDADIEHDPQHVATLVAKAEADGLDMVSEMVELNCESPAERALVPAFVFFFALLYPFARVADPKSPTAAAAGGTILLRRSALARIGGIESLHGALIDDCTLAAHVKRSGGRLYLGHSCLARSIRPYPHPRDIWRMIARTAYVQLHYSPLMLAGTVLGMVLVWMLPMLVALFGKGTARKLAFVAWAASMGSYVPTLKRFRMSPLWAVCLPAVALFYTAATVGSAMDYHRGRGVQWKNRAYRDATHAG
;
A
#
# COMPACT_ATOMS: atom_id res chain seq x y z
N MET A 1 -5.42 24.99 30.55
CA MET A 1 -5.77 23.87 29.66
C MET A 1 -5.35 24.08 28.20
N LEU A 2 -5.87 25.08 27.46
CA LEU A 2 -5.55 25.26 26.02
C LEU A 2 -4.05 25.46 25.72
N VAL A 3 -3.32 26.21 26.55
CA VAL A 3 -1.86 26.36 26.41
C VAL A 3 -1.16 25.01 26.52
N PHE A 4 -1.56 24.16 27.46
CA PHE A 4 -0.99 22.83 27.63
C PHE A 4 -1.23 21.94 26.39
N LEU A 5 -2.48 21.85 25.93
CA LEU A 5 -2.82 21.01 24.77
C LEU A 5 -2.14 21.48 23.48
N THR A 6 -2.04 22.80 23.27
CA THR A 6 -1.34 23.36 22.10
C THR A 6 0.17 23.21 22.20
N THR A 7 0.74 23.27 23.41
CA THR A 7 2.15 22.91 23.66
C THR A 7 2.39 21.45 23.29
N LEU A 8 1.53 20.54 23.77
CA LEU A 8 1.63 19.11 23.46
C LEU A 8 1.57 18.87 21.95
N ALA A 9 0.60 19.45 21.24
CA ALA A 9 0.51 19.32 19.79
C ALA A 9 1.75 19.88 19.06
N THR A 10 2.30 21.00 19.54
CA THR A 10 3.53 21.58 18.98
C THR A 10 4.74 20.67 19.19
N VAL A 11 4.87 20.09 20.39
CA VAL A 11 5.93 19.13 20.70
C VAL A 11 5.79 17.88 19.84
N VAL A 12 4.58 17.34 19.67
CA VAL A 12 4.32 16.20 18.78
C VAL A 12 4.79 16.51 17.35
N TRP A 13 4.42 17.65 16.79
CA TRP A 13 4.88 18.05 15.45
C TRP A 13 6.40 18.23 15.37
N GLY A 14 7.02 18.83 16.39
CA GLY A 14 8.47 18.94 16.47
C GLY A 14 9.16 17.57 16.45
N LEU A 15 8.66 16.63 17.26
CA LEU A 15 9.18 15.26 17.32
C LEU A 15 8.96 14.50 16.02
N LEU A 16 7.78 14.62 15.40
CA LEU A 16 7.47 14.00 14.12
C LEU A 16 8.42 14.49 13.02
N LEU A 17 8.61 15.81 12.91
CA LEU A 17 9.46 16.37 11.86
C LEU A 17 10.94 16.06 12.05
N ALA A 18 11.42 16.00 13.30
CA ALA A 18 12.83 15.79 13.62
C ALA A 18 13.24 14.31 13.69
N PHE A 19 12.38 13.44 14.24
CA PHE A 19 12.79 12.08 14.63
C PHE A 19 11.96 10.96 13.96
N HIS A 20 10.90 11.29 13.23
CA HIS A 20 10.01 10.29 12.61
C HIS A 20 10.38 9.95 11.17
N GLY A 21 11.66 9.59 10.96
CA GLY A 21 12.14 9.03 9.69
C GLY A 21 11.98 9.96 8.48
N ARG A 22 11.91 11.27 8.70
CA ARG A 22 11.70 12.29 7.66
C ARG A 22 10.51 11.98 6.74
N PHE A 23 9.43 11.40 7.30
CA PHE A 23 8.24 10.98 6.55
C PHE A 23 7.62 12.07 5.66
N TRP A 24 7.81 13.33 6.06
CA TRP A 24 7.28 14.51 5.38
C TRP A 24 8.07 14.88 4.11
N GLN A 25 9.26 14.31 3.92
CA GLN A 25 9.98 14.44 2.66
C GLN A 25 9.33 13.55 1.60
N ALA A 26 9.48 13.90 0.32
CA ALA A 26 8.82 13.21 -0.80
C ALA A 26 9.22 11.73 -0.99
N GLY A 27 10.01 11.14 -0.09
CA GLY A 27 10.51 9.77 -0.14
C GLY A 27 11.51 9.52 -1.27
N PRO A 28 12.19 8.36 -1.27
CA PRO A 28 12.93 7.91 -2.44
C PRO A 28 11.97 7.64 -3.62
N ILE A 29 12.42 8.01 -4.81
CA ILE A 29 11.78 7.66 -6.09
C ILE A 29 12.68 6.65 -6.76
N LEU A 30 12.11 5.53 -7.19
CA LEU A 30 12.86 4.56 -7.96
C LEU A 30 13.13 5.13 -9.36
N ARG A 31 14.41 5.25 -9.69
CA ARG A 31 14.83 5.73 -11.01
C ARG A 31 15.08 4.55 -11.92
N HIS A 32 14.79 4.74 -13.21
CA HIS A 32 15.10 3.77 -14.24
C HIS A 32 16.55 3.27 -14.12
N ALA A 33 16.70 1.95 -14.17
CA ALA A 33 17.98 1.28 -14.19
C ALA A 33 17.82 -0.07 -14.91
N ARG A 34 18.91 -0.60 -15.47
CA ARG A 34 18.97 -1.99 -15.94
C ARG A 34 19.78 -2.84 -14.95
N PRO A 35 19.36 -4.09 -14.70
CA PRO A 35 20.11 -4.99 -13.84
C PRO A 35 21.41 -5.41 -14.51
N LYS A 36 22.41 -5.80 -13.71
CA LYS A 36 23.67 -6.35 -14.25
C LYS A 36 23.49 -7.83 -14.60
N GLY A 37 22.70 -8.54 -13.79
CA GLY A 37 22.26 -9.89 -14.09
C GLY A 37 20.96 -9.88 -14.90
N ALA A 38 20.49 -11.09 -15.21
CA ALA A 38 19.19 -11.32 -15.80
C ALA A 38 18.47 -12.48 -15.06
N PRO A 39 18.32 -12.39 -13.72
CA PRO A 39 17.70 -13.46 -12.95
C PRO A 39 16.26 -13.72 -13.41
N PRO A 40 15.72 -14.94 -13.30
CA PRO A 40 14.33 -15.18 -13.67
C PRO A 40 13.37 -14.30 -12.87
N VAL A 41 12.32 -13.81 -13.51
CA VAL A 41 11.23 -13.10 -12.85
C VAL A 41 9.91 -13.75 -13.22
N THR A 42 9.11 -14.07 -12.20
CA THR A 42 7.71 -14.45 -12.39
C THR A 42 6.79 -13.40 -11.80
N VAL A 43 5.90 -12.84 -12.61
CA VAL A 43 4.87 -11.91 -12.14
C VAL A 43 3.65 -12.71 -11.68
N VAL A 44 3.13 -12.40 -10.50
CA VAL A 44 1.92 -12.99 -9.94
C VAL A 44 0.82 -11.92 -9.89
N VAL A 45 -0.29 -12.19 -10.56
CA VAL A 45 -1.44 -11.27 -10.69
C VAL A 45 -2.71 -11.94 -10.15
N PRO A 46 -3.10 -11.71 -8.88
CA PRO A 46 -4.40 -12.16 -8.40
C PRO A 46 -5.51 -11.27 -8.99
N ALA A 47 -6.53 -11.89 -9.58
CA ALA A 47 -7.64 -11.18 -10.20
C ALA A 47 -8.99 -11.74 -9.72
N ARG A 48 -9.92 -10.83 -9.42
CA ARG A 48 -11.32 -11.13 -9.13
C ARG A 48 -12.20 -9.95 -9.52
N ASP A 49 -13.06 -10.17 -10.50
CA ASP A 49 -13.98 -9.15 -11.02
C ASP A 49 -13.23 -7.84 -11.39
N GLU A 50 -12.24 -7.97 -12.27
CA GLU A 50 -11.36 -6.90 -12.79
C GLU A 50 -11.46 -6.74 -14.31
N ALA A 51 -12.63 -7.02 -14.91
CA ALA A 51 -12.83 -6.94 -16.37
C ALA A 51 -12.50 -5.56 -16.95
N GLU A 52 -12.71 -4.49 -16.18
CA GLU A 52 -12.45 -3.11 -16.61
C GLU A 52 -10.95 -2.79 -16.75
N SER A 53 -10.07 -3.50 -16.05
CA SER A 53 -8.64 -3.17 -15.96
C SER A 53 -7.71 -4.27 -16.47
N ILE A 54 -8.14 -5.54 -16.45
CA ILE A 54 -7.27 -6.70 -16.65
C ILE A 54 -6.57 -6.70 -18.00
N GLU A 55 -7.26 -6.30 -19.08
CA GLU A 55 -6.68 -6.27 -20.42
C GLU A 55 -5.51 -5.29 -20.48
N ARG A 56 -5.68 -4.09 -19.91
CA ARG A 56 -4.66 -3.05 -19.93
C ARG A 56 -3.49 -3.42 -19.02
N ALA A 57 -3.75 -3.91 -17.81
CA ALA A 57 -2.73 -4.36 -16.88
C ALA A 57 -1.86 -5.48 -17.49
N LEU A 58 -2.46 -6.57 -17.97
CA LEU A 58 -1.74 -7.68 -18.56
C LEU A 58 -1.02 -7.31 -19.85
N SER A 59 -1.61 -6.47 -20.71
CA SER A 59 -0.93 -6.00 -21.93
C SER A 59 0.37 -5.28 -21.62
N THR A 60 0.39 -4.43 -20.58
CA THR A 60 1.62 -3.74 -20.16
C THR A 60 2.66 -4.69 -19.53
N LEU A 61 2.21 -5.73 -18.84
CA LEU A 61 3.09 -6.78 -18.33
C LEU A 61 3.66 -7.68 -19.43
N LEU A 62 2.91 -7.95 -20.50
CA LEU A 62 3.40 -8.69 -21.67
C LEU A 62 4.44 -7.90 -22.46
N ALA A 63 4.36 -6.56 -22.42
CA ALA A 63 5.26 -5.63 -23.10
C ALA A 63 6.56 -5.32 -22.33
N GLN A 64 6.86 -6.02 -21.23
CA GLN A 64 8.09 -5.76 -20.46
C GLN A 64 9.36 -6.03 -21.27
N ASP A 65 10.28 -5.07 -21.21
CA ASP A 65 11.64 -5.12 -21.75
C ASP A 65 12.57 -5.66 -20.65
N TYR A 66 12.69 -6.99 -20.61
CA TYR A 66 13.50 -7.70 -19.64
C TYR A 66 14.35 -8.77 -20.33
N ASP A 67 15.67 -8.72 -20.11
CA ASP A 67 16.64 -9.55 -20.81
C ASP A 67 16.66 -11.01 -20.29
N GLY A 68 16.11 -11.26 -19.10
CA GLY A 68 16.08 -12.57 -18.45
C GLY A 68 14.82 -13.38 -18.74
N ARG A 69 14.76 -14.59 -18.14
CA ARG A 69 13.57 -15.42 -18.21
C ARG A 69 12.41 -14.71 -17.50
N TYR A 70 11.31 -14.49 -18.23
CA TYR A 70 10.17 -13.72 -17.74
C TYR A 70 8.87 -14.43 -18.07
N ARG A 71 7.99 -14.55 -17.08
CA ARG A 71 6.64 -15.13 -17.23
C ARG A 71 5.65 -14.46 -16.29
N ILE A 72 4.37 -14.61 -16.60
CA ILE A 72 3.25 -14.06 -15.85
C ILE A 72 2.33 -15.21 -15.46
N VAL A 73 1.97 -15.27 -14.19
CA VAL A 73 0.98 -16.21 -13.65
C VAL A 73 -0.15 -15.37 -13.05
N MET A 74 -1.28 -15.38 -13.75
CA MET A 74 -2.51 -14.76 -13.26
C MET A 74 -3.38 -15.82 -12.61
N THR A 75 -3.97 -15.52 -11.45
CA THR A 75 -5.03 -16.36 -10.88
C THR A 75 -6.37 -15.67 -11.06
N ASP A 76 -7.31 -16.34 -11.73
CA ASP A 76 -8.71 -15.91 -11.78
C ASP A 76 -9.48 -16.55 -10.61
N ASP A 77 -9.65 -15.81 -9.52
CA ASP A 77 -10.36 -16.28 -8.30
C ASP A 77 -11.87 -16.24 -8.50
N GLY A 78 -12.39 -17.01 -9.46
CA GLY A 78 -13.83 -17.14 -9.70
C GLY A 78 -14.53 -15.82 -10.02
N SER A 79 -14.00 -15.09 -11.00
CA SER A 79 -14.64 -13.88 -11.54
C SER A 79 -15.93 -14.20 -12.27
N THR A 80 -16.87 -13.26 -12.23
CA THR A 80 -18.22 -13.37 -12.82
C THR A 80 -18.48 -12.35 -13.92
N ASP A 81 -17.61 -11.34 -14.06
CA ASP A 81 -17.70 -10.23 -14.99
C ASP A 81 -16.99 -10.46 -16.34
N GLY A 82 -16.43 -11.65 -16.53
CA GLY A 82 -15.67 -12.01 -17.74
C GLY A 82 -14.16 -11.77 -17.66
N THR A 83 -13.61 -11.37 -16.50
CA THR A 83 -12.16 -11.15 -16.29
C THR A 83 -11.28 -12.24 -16.90
N GLY A 84 -11.48 -13.52 -16.54
CA GLY A 84 -10.66 -14.62 -17.07
C GLY A 84 -10.82 -14.84 -18.58
N THR A 85 -12.01 -14.58 -19.13
CA THR A 85 -12.26 -14.66 -20.57
C THR A 85 -11.52 -13.58 -21.33
N LEU A 86 -11.48 -12.35 -20.81
CA LEU A 86 -10.71 -11.25 -21.39
C LEU A 86 -9.22 -11.56 -21.34
N ALA A 87 -8.70 -12.00 -20.17
CA ALA A 87 -7.31 -12.37 -20.02
C ALA A 87 -6.86 -13.47 -21.00
N ARG A 88 -7.67 -14.53 -21.19
CA ARG A 88 -7.37 -15.62 -22.14
C ARG A 88 -7.36 -15.20 -23.61
N LYS A 89 -8.03 -14.09 -23.96
CA LYS A 89 -8.09 -13.59 -25.34
C LYS A 89 -6.94 -12.66 -25.70
N LEU A 90 -6.12 -12.26 -24.72
CA LEU A 90 -5.03 -11.33 -24.97
C LEU A 90 -3.98 -11.96 -25.90
N PRO A 91 -3.44 -11.20 -26.87
CA PRO A 91 -2.33 -11.66 -27.69
C PRO A 91 -1.07 -11.91 -26.85
N ASP A 92 -0.63 -13.16 -26.80
CA ASP A 92 0.61 -13.57 -26.14
C ASP A 92 1.49 -14.38 -27.10
N PRO A 93 2.13 -13.72 -28.08
CA PRO A 93 2.93 -14.39 -29.10
C PRO A 93 4.15 -15.12 -28.53
N GLN A 94 4.55 -14.80 -27.30
CA GLN A 94 5.72 -15.38 -26.63
C GLN A 94 5.34 -16.45 -25.60
N GLY A 95 4.05 -16.73 -25.39
CA GLY A 95 3.59 -17.75 -24.43
C GLY A 95 3.99 -17.46 -22.99
N LYS A 96 4.08 -16.18 -22.60
CA LYS A 96 4.51 -15.72 -21.28
C LYS A 96 3.41 -15.80 -20.22
N LEU A 97 2.14 -15.80 -20.60
CA LEU A 97 1.00 -15.73 -19.69
C LEU A 97 0.42 -17.13 -19.41
N THR A 98 0.40 -17.50 -18.13
CA THR A 98 -0.32 -18.65 -17.62
C THR A 98 -1.48 -18.18 -16.75
N ILE A 99 -2.67 -18.71 -16.99
CA ILE A 99 -3.86 -18.40 -16.19
C ILE A 99 -4.21 -19.63 -15.36
N VAL A 100 -4.24 -19.45 -14.04
CA VAL A 100 -4.64 -20.45 -13.05
C VAL A 100 -6.09 -20.17 -12.68
N GLU A 101 -6.96 -21.16 -12.82
CA GLU A 101 -8.31 -21.07 -12.28
C GLU A 101 -8.26 -21.23 -10.76
N GLY A 102 -8.83 -20.26 -10.04
CA GLY A 102 -8.81 -20.25 -8.58
C GLY A 102 -9.68 -21.36 -8.00
N ALA A 103 -9.08 -22.22 -7.19
CA ALA A 103 -9.77 -23.20 -6.37
C ALA A 103 -10.52 -22.52 -5.21
N PRO A 104 -11.58 -23.15 -4.69
CA PRO A 104 -12.22 -22.71 -3.45
C PRO A 104 -11.21 -22.58 -2.31
N ARG A 105 -11.44 -21.61 -1.41
CA ARG A 105 -10.62 -21.47 -0.21
C ARG A 105 -10.75 -22.72 0.68
N PRO A 106 -9.65 -23.21 1.26
CA PRO A 106 -9.69 -24.38 2.13
C PRO A 106 -10.40 -24.08 3.46
N ASP A 107 -10.31 -22.85 3.95
CA ASP A 107 -10.91 -22.39 5.20
C ASP A 107 -11.32 -20.90 5.15
N ALA A 108 -11.88 -20.40 6.25
CA ALA A 108 -12.35 -19.02 6.37
C ALA A 108 -11.23 -18.00 6.65
N GLU A 109 -10.09 -18.45 7.17
CA GLU A 109 -8.96 -17.61 7.60
C GLU A 109 -8.15 -17.09 6.40
N TRP A 110 -8.16 -17.82 5.29
CA TRP A 110 -7.63 -17.31 4.03
C TRP A 110 -8.42 -16.11 3.52
N SER A 111 -7.75 -14.96 3.34
CA SER A 111 -8.31 -13.90 2.52
C SER A 111 -8.34 -14.34 1.04
N GLY A 112 -9.30 -13.80 0.28
CA GLY A 112 -9.50 -14.21 -1.13
C GLY A 112 -8.29 -13.85 -2.00
N LYS A 113 -7.77 -12.63 -1.83
CA LYS A 113 -6.57 -12.16 -2.54
C LYS A 113 -5.35 -13.03 -2.19
N LEU A 114 -5.10 -13.28 -0.90
CA LEU A 114 -3.97 -14.10 -0.49
C LEU A 114 -4.09 -15.55 -0.97
N TRP A 115 -5.29 -16.12 -0.98
CA TRP A 115 -5.49 -17.46 -1.50
C TRP A 115 -5.21 -17.54 -3.01
N ALA A 116 -5.61 -16.52 -3.77
CA ALA A 116 -5.25 -16.43 -5.19
C ALA A 116 -3.72 -16.34 -5.37
N VAL A 117 -3.05 -15.52 -4.57
CA VAL A 117 -1.58 -15.41 -4.56
C VAL A 117 -0.90 -16.73 -4.18
N GLN A 118 -1.37 -17.42 -3.14
CA GLN A 118 -0.86 -18.72 -2.70
C GLN A 118 -0.91 -19.76 -3.82
N GLN A 119 -2.03 -19.83 -4.55
CA GLN A 119 -2.18 -20.76 -5.67
C GLN A 119 -1.22 -20.43 -6.83
N ALA A 120 -1.07 -19.15 -7.18
CA ALA A 120 -0.09 -18.73 -8.18
C ALA A 120 1.33 -19.08 -7.76
N VAL A 121 1.72 -18.77 -6.52
CA VAL A 121 3.06 -19.07 -5.98
C VAL A 121 3.33 -20.57 -5.95
N ALA A 122 2.36 -21.39 -5.50
CA ALA A 122 2.50 -22.84 -5.49
C ALA A 122 2.72 -23.39 -6.92
N ARG A 123 2.01 -22.85 -7.92
CA ARG A 123 2.24 -23.20 -9.33
C ARG A 123 3.64 -22.81 -9.79
N VAL A 124 4.07 -21.59 -9.47
CA VAL A 124 5.39 -21.05 -9.81
C VAL A 124 6.52 -21.90 -9.23
N GLN A 125 6.36 -22.39 -8.00
CA GLN A 125 7.31 -23.28 -7.32
C GLN A 125 7.31 -24.68 -7.92
N ALA A 126 6.14 -25.23 -8.28
CA ALA A 126 6.04 -26.55 -8.90
C ALA A 126 6.70 -26.60 -10.29
N ASP A 127 6.56 -25.52 -11.08
CA ASP A 127 7.14 -25.44 -12.42
C ASP A 127 8.67 -25.30 -12.40
N ASP A 128 9.23 -24.61 -11.41
CA ASP A 128 10.68 -24.43 -11.27
C ASP A 128 11.10 -24.33 -9.78
N PRO A 129 11.34 -25.48 -9.11
CA PRO A 129 11.70 -25.53 -7.70
C PRO A 129 13.08 -24.98 -7.38
N GLN A 130 13.99 -24.94 -8.37
CA GLN A 130 15.39 -24.55 -8.19
C GLN A 130 15.66 -23.09 -8.60
N ASP A 131 14.63 -22.37 -9.07
CA ASP A 131 14.73 -20.96 -9.43
C ASP A 131 14.92 -20.07 -8.18
N GLU A 132 16.07 -19.38 -8.12
CA GLU A 132 16.41 -18.42 -7.07
C GLU A 132 16.14 -16.95 -7.46
N GLY A 133 15.42 -16.72 -8.55
CA GLY A 133 15.06 -15.40 -9.05
C GLY A 133 14.07 -14.65 -8.18
N TYR A 134 13.20 -13.88 -8.82
CA TYR A 134 12.24 -13.01 -8.15
C TYR A 134 10.80 -13.35 -8.51
N ILE A 135 9.91 -13.05 -7.56
CA ILE A 135 8.47 -13.00 -7.79
C ILE A 135 8.03 -11.54 -7.64
N LEU A 136 7.34 -11.02 -8.64
CA LEU A 136 6.69 -9.71 -8.58
C LEU A 136 5.20 -9.91 -8.30
N PHE A 137 4.73 -9.51 -7.12
CA PHE A 137 3.31 -9.39 -6.84
C PHE A 137 2.81 -8.03 -7.33
N THR A 138 1.73 -8.02 -8.11
CA THR A 138 1.10 -6.80 -8.60
C THR A 138 -0.41 -6.98 -8.70
N ASP A 139 -1.16 -5.91 -8.47
CA ASP A 139 -2.63 -5.93 -8.56
C ASP A 139 -3.07 -5.89 -10.04
N ALA A 140 -4.26 -6.43 -10.33
CA ALA A 140 -4.83 -6.55 -11.68
C ALA A 140 -5.32 -5.21 -12.28
N ASP A 141 -5.03 -4.09 -11.63
CA ASP A 141 -5.36 -2.72 -12.03
C ASP A 141 -4.11 -1.81 -12.09
N ILE A 142 -2.92 -2.40 -12.13
CA ILE A 142 -1.65 -1.69 -12.24
C ILE A 142 -1.11 -1.80 -13.66
N GLU A 143 -0.74 -0.67 -14.22
CA GLU A 143 0.04 -0.58 -15.44
C GLU A 143 1.51 -0.49 -15.14
N HIS A 144 2.30 -1.19 -15.95
CA HIS A 144 3.75 -1.25 -15.82
C HIS A 144 4.40 -0.69 -17.08
N ASP A 145 5.21 0.36 -16.94
CA ASP A 145 6.09 0.81 -18.02
C ASP A 145 6.99 -0.36 -18.47
N PRO A 146 7.34 -0.48 -19.78
CA PRO A 146 8.18 -1.57 -20.27
C PRO A 146 9.49 -1.77 -19.50
N GLN A 147 10.04 -0.74 -18.87
CA GLN A 147 11.30 -0.77 -18.14
C GLN A 147 11.15 -1.12 -16.65
N HIS A 148 9.92 -1.29 -16.17
CA HIS A 148 9.62 -1.35 -14.75
C HIS A 148 10.21 -2.59 -14.06
N VAL A 149 9.99 -3.79 -14.62
CA VAL A 149 10.52 -5.03 -14.03
C VAL A 149 12.06 -5.01 -13.97
N ALA A 150 12.71 -4.59 -15.06
CA ALA A 150 14.17 -4.42 -15.09
C ALA A 150 14.65 -3.46 -13.99
N THR A 151 13.95 -2.36 -13.79
CA THR A 151 14.29 -1.34 -12.77
C THR A 151 14.15 -1.88 -11.34
N LEU A 152 13.09 -2.64 -11.05
CA LEU A 152 12.91 -3.28 -9.75
C LEU A 152 14.05 -4.27 -9.45
N VAL A 153 14.41 -5.11 -10.42
CA VAL A 153 15.50 -6.10 -10.27
C VAL A 153 16.84 -5.38 -10.11
N ALA A 154 17.11 -4.36 -10.91
CA ALA A 154 18.34 -3.56 -10.82
C ALA A 154 18.54 -2.98 -9.41
N LYS A 155 17.46 -2.49 -8.80
CA LYS A 155 17.46 -1.99 -7.43
C LYS A 155 17.72 -3.09 -6.41
N ALA A 156 17.07 -4.25 -6.57
CA ALA A 156 17.24 -5.38 -5.69
C ALA A 156 18.70 -5.89 -5.70
N GLU A 157 19.31 -6.00 -6.89
CA GLU A 157 20.70 -6.42 -7.06
C GLU A 157 21.69 -5.37 -6.52
N ALA A 158 21.54 -4.10 -6.92
CA ALA A 158 22.48 -3.04 -6.58
C ALA A 158 22.62 -2.82 -5.06
N ASP A 159 21.50 -2.92 -4.34
CA ASP A 159 21.47 -2.66 -2.91
C ASP A 159 21.50 -3.94 -2.06
N GLY A 160 21.45 -5.12 -2.69
CA GLY A 160 21.36 -6.41 -2.01
C GLY A 160 20.08 -6.53 -1.17
N LEU A 161 18.93 -6.24 -1.78
CA LEU A 161 17.61 -6.26 -1.13
C LEU A 161 16.91 -7.61 -1.36
N ASP A 162 16.15 -8.03 -0.36
CA ASP A 162 15.24 -9.16 -0.46
C ASP A 162 13.88 -8.73 -1.03
N MET A 163 13.45 -7.50 -0.73
CA MET A 163 12.16 -6.96 -1.15
C MET A 163 12.31 -5.52 -1.66
N VAL A 164 11.70 -5.24 -2.82
CA VAL A 164 11.56 -3.90 -3.39
C VAL A 164 10.07 -3.67 -3.61
N SER A 165 9.49 -2.70 -2.90
CA SER A 165 8.08 -2.33 -3.06
C SER A 165 7.96 -0.84 -3.39
N GLU A 166 6.95 -0.51 -4.20
CA GLU A 166 6.68 0.87 -4.56
C GLU A 166 5.23 1.27 -4.28
N MET A 167 5.07 2.47 -3.73
CA MET A 167 3.82 3.20 -3.84
C MET A 167 3.69 3.66 -5.29
N VAL A 168 2.85 2.94 -6.05
CA VAL A 168 2.50 3.26 -7.44
C VAL A 168 1.89 4.65 -7.56
N GLU A 169 1.92 5.22 -8.75
CA GLU A 169 1.17 6.44 -9.02
C GLU A 169 -0.33 6.14 -8.95
N LEU A 170 -1.01 6.71 -7.94
CA LEU A 170 -2.44 6.54 -7.75
C LEU A 170 -3.21 7.52 -8.65
N ASN A 171 -4.37 7.08 -9.14
CA ASN A 171 -5.24 7.94 -9.93
C ASN A 171 -5.66 9.20 -9.12
N CYS A 172 -5.50 10.38 -9.73
CA CYS A 172 -5.69 11.66 -9.07
C CYS A 172 -6.29 12.72 -10.02
N GLU A 173 -7.41 12.38 -10.65
CA GLU A 173 -8.00 13.18 -11.72
C GLU A 173 -9.22 13.97 -11.24
N SER A 174 -10.11 13.32 -10.49
CA SER A 174 -11.34 13.90 -9.97
C SER A 174 -11.10 14.84 -8.77
N PRO A 175 -12.07 15.72 -8.44
CA PRO A 175 -11.99 16.56 -7.24
C PRO A 175 -11.86 15.77 -5.94
N ALA A 176 -12.52 14.61 -5.85
CA ALA A 176 -12.46 13.73 -4.68
C ALA A 176 -11.06 13.13 -4.50
N GLU A 177 -10.47 12.64 -5.59
CA GLU A 177 -9.12 12.08 -5.56
C GLU A 177 -8.10 13.17 -5.22
N ARG A 178 -8.16 14.33 -5.87
CA ARG A 178 -7.26 15.46 -5.57
C ARG A 178 -7.34 15.87 -4.09
N ALA A 179 -8.53 15.83 -3.49
CA ALA A 179 -8.68 16.19 -2.09
C ALA A 179 -8.12 15.13 -1.11
N LEU A 180 -8.19 13.84 -1.44
CA LEU A 180 -8.02 12.77 -0.44
C LEU A 180 -6.91 11.76 -0.76
N VAL A 181 -6.57 11.51 -2.04
CA VAL A 181 -5.54 10.53 -2.44
C VAL A 181 -4.12 11.00 -2.09
N PRO A 182 -3.71 12.27 -2.28
CA PRO A 182 -2.39 12.70 -1.80
C PRO A 182 -2.27 12.56 -0.28
N ALA A 183 -3.37 12.80 0.46
CA ALA A 183 -3.40 12.61 1.90
C ALA A 183 -3.28 11.14 2.31
N PHE A 184 -3.83 10.20 1.52
CA PHE A 184 -3.62 8.76 1.72
C PHE A 184 -2.12 8.43 1.76
N VAL A 185 -1.39 8.87 0.73
CA VAL A 185 0.06 8.64 0.61
C VAL A 185 0.83 9.30 1.75
N PHE A 186 0.43 10.51 2.14
CA PHE A 186 1.04 11.23 3.25
C PHE A 186 0.81 10.52 4.60
N PHE A 187 -0.41 10.08 4.90
CA PHE A 187 -0.71 9.33 6.13
C PHE A 187 -0.02 7.97 6.14
N PHE A 188 0.07 7.30 4.99
CA PHE A 188 0.82 6.06 4.87
C PHE A 188 2.31 6.29 5.18
N ALA A 189 2.94 7.34 4.65
CA ALA A 189 4.31 7.70 5.00
C ALA A 189 4.46 8.10 6.48
N LEU A 190 3.45 8.77 7.06
CA LEU A 190 3.43 9.08 8.50
C LEU A 190 3.37 7.81 9.35
N LEU A 191 2.62 6.77 8.96
CA LEU A 191 2.58 5.49 9.68
C LEU A 191 3.86 4.67 9.44
N TYR A 192 4.34 4.65 8.20
CA TYR A 192 5.47 3.86 7.76
C TYR A 192 6.52 4.73 7.05
N PRO A 193 7.34 5.50 7.79
CA PRO A 193 8.35 6.35 7.17
C PRO A 193 9.33 5.53 6.33
N PHE A 194 9.48 5.86 5.04
CA PHE A 194 10.24 5.04 4.10
C PHE A 194 11.70 4.84 4.52
N ALA A 195 12.32 5.84 5.16
CA ALA A 195 13.66 5.73 5.71
C ALA A 195 13.75 4.68 6.84
N ARG A 196 12.71 4.55 7.68
CA ARG A 196 12.63 3.53 8.73
C ARG A 196 12.32 2.15 8.19
N VAL A 197 11.60 2.06 7.07
CA VAL A 197 11.39 0.78 6.37
C VAL A 197 12.71 0.28 5.77
N ALA A 198 13.49 1.18 5.17
CA ALA A 198 14.79 0.86 4.57
C ALA A 198 15.90 0.55 5.59
N ASP A 199 15.79 1.05 6.82
CA ASP A 199 16.76 0.78 7.90
C ASP A 199 16.58 -0.65 8.47
N PRO A 200 17.57 -1.55 8.33
CA PRO A 200 17.50 -2.91 8.87
C PRO A 200 17.39 -2.97 10.41
N LYS A 201 17.82 -1.93 11.12
CA LYS A 201 17.77 -1.87 12.59
C LYS A 201 16.41 -1.40 13.12
N SER A 202 15.59 -0.83 12.26
CA SER A 202 14.26 -0.33 12.61
C SER A 202 13.23 -1.46 12.53
N PRO A 203 12.33 -1.63 13.52
CA PRO A 203 11.28 -2.64 13.46
C PRO A 203 10.18 -2.28 12.45
N THR A 204 10.14 -1.05 11.94
CA THR A 204 9.13 -0.61 10.97
C THR A 204 9.28 -1.39 9.67
N ALA A 205 8.22 -2.10 9.26
CA ALA A 205 8.15 -2.82 8.00
C ALA A 205 6.84 -2.47 7.29
N ALA A 206 6.92 -2.21 5.99
CA ALA A 206 5.76 -1.95 5.15
C ALA A 206 6.11 -2.24 3.70
N ALA A 207 5.07 -2.59 2.94
CA ALA A 207 5.07 -2.64 1.49
C ALA A 207 3.74 -2.04 1.00
N ALA A 208 3.70 -1.61 -0.25
CA ALA A 208 2.51 -1.14 -0.93
C ALA A 208 2.10 -2.15 -2.01
N GLY A 209 0.90 -2.74 -1.88
CA GLY A 209 0.48 -3.93 -2.63
C GLY A 209 0.37 -3.81 -4.14
N GLY A 210 0.39 -2.59 -4.68
CA GLY A 210 0.42 -2.41 -6.12
C GLY A 210 1.68 -3.00 -6.75
N THR A 211 2.82 -3.01 -6.04
CA THR A 211 4.08 -3.60 -6.56
C THR A 211 4.97 -4.10 -5.43
N ILE A 212 5.25 -5.41 -5.41
CA ILE A 212 6.17 -6.03 -4.45
C ILE A 212 7.04 -7.06 -5.19
N LEU A 213 8.29 -6.68 -5.50
CA LEU A 213 9.31 -7.62 -5.96
C LEU A 213 9.94 -8.30 -4.74
N LEU A 214 9.87 -9.63 -4.68
CA LEU A 214 10.41 -10.44 -3.59
C LEU A 214 11.36 -11.51 -4.13
N ARG A 215 12.54 -11.62 -3.55
CA ARG A 215 13.49 -12.70 -3.84
C ARG A 215 12.88 -14.04 -3.40
N ARG A 216 12.94 -15.06 -4.25
CA ARG A 216 12.36 -16.39 -3.93
C ARG A 216 12.97 -17.02 -2.68
N SER A 217 14.27 -16.86 -2.46
CA SER A 217 14.93 -17.35 -1.24
C SER A 217 14.43 -16.64 0.03
N ALA A 218 14.05 -15.37 -0.06
CA ALA A 218 13.42 -14.65 1.05
C ALA A 218 11.99 -15.13 1.32
N LEU A 219 11.21 -15.41 0.27
CA LEU A 219 9.90 -16.01 0.40
C LEU A 219 9.98 -17.41 1.04
N ALA A 220 10.95 -18.23 0.64
CA ALA A 220 11.18 -19.54 1.25
C ALA A 220 11.58 -19.41 2.73
N ARG A 221 12.46 -18.46 3.06
CA ARG A 221 12.94 -18.21 4.44
C ARG A 221 11.82 -17.85 5.41
N ILE A 222 10.77 -17.16 4.95
CA ILE A 222 9.61 -16.83 5.79
C ILE A 222 8.57 -17.96 5.86
N GLY A 223 8.77 -19.08 5.16
CA GLY A 223 7.80 -20.18 5.09
C GLY A 223 6.77 -20.06 3.96
N GLY A 224 7.02 -19.21 2.96
CA GLY A 224 6.10 -18.99 1.84
C GLY A 224 4.91 -18.08 2.19
N ILE A 225 3.94 -18.02 1.28
CA ILE A 225 2.70 -17.25 1.49
C ILE A 225 1.82 -17.90 2.57
N GLU A 226 1.99 -19.20 2.84
CA GLU A 226 1.38 -19.89 3.98
C GLU A 226 1.63 -19.18 5.31
N SER A 227 2.79 -18.54 5.49
CA SER A 227 3.09 -17.75 6.69
C SER A 227 2.16 -16.56 6.91
N LEU A 228 1.39 -16.16 5.89
CA LEU A 228 0.41 -15.08 5.93
C LEU A 228 -1.03 -15.59 6.10
N HIS A 229 -1.22 -16.89 6.40
CA HIS A 229 -2.53 -17.44 6.71
C HIS A 229 -3.18 -16.66 7.88
N GLY A 230 -4.46 -16.32 7.75
CA GLY A 230 -5.16 -15.44 8.69
C GLY A 230 -4.91 -13.94 8.51
N ALA A 231 -3.94 -13.51 7.68
CA ALA A 231 -3.67 -12.09 7.45
C ALA A 231 -4.75 -11.46 6.54
N LEU A 232 -5.38 -10.39 7.03
CA LEU A 232 -6.29 -9.55 6.23
C LEU A 232 -5.55 -8.49 5.41
N ILE A 233 -4.42 -8.03 5.92
CA ILE A 233 -3.52 -7.09 5.22
C ILE A 233 -2.30 -7.90 4.79
N ASP A 234 -2.17 -8.13 3.49
CA ASP A 234 -1.15 -8.95 2.87
C ASP A 234 0.21 -8.24 2.82
N ASP A 235 0.25 -7.00 2.35
CA ASP A 235 1.51 -6.33 1.97
C ASP A 235 2.42 -6.02 3.16
N CYS A 236 1.88 -5.34 4.17
CA CYS A 236 2.64 -4.94 5.35
C CYS A 236 3.00 -6.15 6.23
N THR A 237 2.14 -7.17 6.26
CA THR A 237 2.42 -8.43 6.97
C THR A 237 3.55 -9.19 6.28
N LEU A 238 3.51 -9.31 4.94
CA LEU A 238 4.61 -9.88 4.15
C LEU A 238 5.92 -9.14 4.40
N ALA A 239 5.90 -7.80 4.36
CA ALA A 239 7.07 -6.98 4.69
C ALA A 239 7.59 -7.24 6.11
N ALA A 240 6.69 -7.34 7.10
CA ALA A 240 7.06 -7.62 8.48
C ALA A 240 7.68 -9.01 8.65
N HIS A 241 7.19 -10.03 7.94
CA HIS A 241 7.75 -11.39 7.96
C HIS A 241 9.16 -11.39 7.35
N VAL A 242 9.33 -10.75 6.18
CA VAL A 242 10.64 -10.63 5.53
C VAL A 242 11.62 -9.87 6.44
N LYS A 243 11.21 -8.77 7.06
CA LYS A 243 12.09 -7.99 7.94
C LYS A 243 12.48 -8.75 9.20
N ARG A 244 11.53 -9.44 9.85
CA ARG A 244 11.79 -10.28 11.03
C ARG A 244 12.73 -11.45 10.73
N SER A 245 12.73 -11.96 9.49
CA SER A 245 13.68 -12.99 9.05
C SER A 245 15.10 -12.46 8.75
N GLY A 246 15.38 -11.18 9.02
CA GLY A 246 16.65 -10.51 8.71
C GLY A 246 16.75 -9.96 7.29
N GLY A 247 15.64 -9.96 6.53
CA GLY A 247 15.61 -9.47 5.16
C GLY A 247 15.70 -7.95 5.06
N ARG A 248 16.21 -7.47 3.93
CA ARG A 248 16.38 -6.03 3.64
C ARG A 248 15.30 -5.55 2.66
N LEU A 249 14.67 -4.43 2.99
CA LEU A 249 13.52 -3.89 2.28
C LEU A 249 13.84 -2.52 1.68
N TYR A 250 13.27 -2.27 0.51
CA TYR A 250 13.09 -0.92 -0.02
C TYR A 250 11.61 -0.65 -0.15
N LEU A 251 11.21 0.54 0.31
CA LEU A 251 9.92 1.12 0.03
C LEU A 251 10.15 2.53 -0.49
N GLY A 252 9.62 2.79 -1.67
CA GLY A 252 9.70 4.10 -2.28
C GLY A 252 8.51 4.37 -3.15
N HIS A 253 8.66 5.33 -4.03
CA HIS A 253 7.63 5.68 -4.96
C HIS A 253 7.99 5.30 -6.39
N SER A 254 6.99 4.86 -7.14
CA SER A 254 7.16 4.57 -8.56
C SER A 254 6.96 5.81 -9.43
N CYS A 255 7.63 5.79 -10.58
CA CYS A 255 7.32 6.58 -11.77
C CYS A 255 7.10 5.69 -13.00
N LEU A 256 7.13 4.37 -12.81
CA LEU A 256 7.05 3.34 -13.85
C LEU A 256 5.84 2.42 -13.64
N ALA A 257 5.05 2.66 -12.59
CA ALA A 257 3.84 1.93 -12.27
C ALA A 257 2.72 2.88 -11.87
N ARG A 258 1.54 2.67 -12.45
CA ARG A 258 0.34 3.49 -12.20
C ARG A 258 -0.88 2.61 -11.94
N SER A 259 -1.64 2.91 -10.90
CA SER A 259 -2.97 2.32 -10.71
C SER A 259 -3.99 3.05 -11.59
N ILE A 260 -4.77 2.29 -12.35
CA ILE A 260 -5.85 2.81 -13.21
C ILE A 260 -7.24 2.71 -12.57
N ARG A 261 -7.33 2.23 -11.33
CA ARG A 261 -8.60 2.18 -10.61
C ARG A 261 -9.07 3.61 -10.28
N PRO A 262 -10.24 4.04 -10.77
CA PRO A 262 -10.75 5.36 -10.47
C PRO A 262 -11.46 5.40 -9.10
N TYR A 263 -11.39 6.55 -8.42
CA TYR A 263 -12.14 6.84 -7.20
C TYR A 263 -12.89 8.19 -7.32
N PRO A 264 -13.85 8.30 -8.25
CA PRO A 264 -14.43 9.59 -8.63
C PRO A 264 -15.21 10.29 -7.50
N HIS A 265 -15.64 9.54 -6.47
CA HIS A 265 -16.44 10.09 -5.38
C HIS A 265 -15.78 9.86 -4.01
N PRO A 266 -16.03 10.76 -3.01
CA PRO A 266 -15.50 10.59 -1.66
C PRO A 266 -15.89 9.25 -1.00
N ARG A 267 -17.07 8.72 -1.33
CA ARG A 267 -17.54 7.41 -0.84
C ARG A 267 -16.62 6.26 -1.25
N ASP A 268 -15.96 6.37 -2.40
CA ASP A 268 -15.12 5.30 -2.93
C ASP A 268 -13.81 5.24 -2.13
N ILE A 269 -13.25 6.41 -1.80
CA ILE A 269 -12.09 6.55 -0.90
C ILE A 269 -12.46 6.19 0.55
N TRP A 270 -13.67 6.55 1.00
CA TRP A 270 -14.18 6.11 2.30
C TRP A 270 -14.17 4.59 2.41
N ARG A 271 -14.74 3.89 1.43
CA ARG A 271 -14.77 2.41 1.42
C ARG A 271 -13.37 1.82 1.37
N MET A 272 -12.45 2.40 0.60
CA MET A 272 -11.05 1.99 0.56
C MET A 272 -10.40 2.02 1.95
N ILE A 273 -10.60 3.11 2.70
CA ILE A 273 -10.06 3.28 4.05
C ILE A 273 -10.79 2.35 5.03
N ALA A 274 -12.13 2.37 5.02
CA ALA A 274 -12.96 1.63 5.96
C ALA A 274 -12.79 0.11 5.86
N ARG A 275 -12.32 -0.39 4.71
CA ARG A 275 -11.98 -1.81 4.53
C ARG A 275 -10.86 -2.29 5.45
N THR A 276 -9.87 -1.45 5.78
CA THR A 276 -8.65 -1.90 6.47
C THR A 276 -8.32 -1.14 7.75
N ALA A 277 -8.91 0.05 7.96
CA ALA A 277 -8.53 0.94 9.05
C ALA A 277 -8.68 0.31 10.45
N TYR A 278 -9.80 -0.38 10.76
CA TYR A 278 -9.97 -1.00 12.07
C TYR A 278 -9.11 -2.27 12.26
N VAL A 279 -8.75 -2.94 11.16
CA VAL A 279 -7.79 -4.06 11.16
C VAL A 279 -6.41 -3.57 11.61
N GLN A 280 -5.97 -2.40 11.12
CA GLN A 280 -4.71 -1.78 11.55
C GLN A 280 -4.71 -1.42 13.05
N LEU A 281 -5.89 -1.24 13.63
CA LEU A 281 -6.08 -1.03 15.06
C LEU A 281 -6.38 -2.33 15.82
N HIS A 282 -6.09 -3.49 15.22
CA HIS A 282 -6.27 -4.82 15.79
C HIS A 282 -7.66 -5.02 16.44
N TYR A 283 -8.69 -4.43 15.85
CA TYR A 283 -10.06 -4.46 16.36
C TYR A 283 -10.21 -3.97 17.82
N SER A 284 -9.32 -3.09 18.28
CA SER A 284 -9.30 -2.60 19.65
C SER A 284 -10.04 -1.27 19.78
N PRO A 285 -11.14 -1.21 20.56
CA PRO A 285 -11.83 0.05 20.85
C PRO A 285 -10.93 1.07 21.57
N LEU A 286 -9.96 0.60 22.38
CA LEU A 286 -9.02 1.46 23.08
C LEU A 286 -8.05 2.14 22.11
N MET A 287 -7.49 1.38 21.16
CA MET A 287 -6.62 1.96 20.12
C MET A 287 -7.39 2.89 19.19
N LEU A 288 -8.67 2.58 18.90
CA LEU A 288 -9.55 3.49 18.18
C LEU A 288 -9.77 4.80 18.93
N ALA A 289 -10.13 4.75 20.21
CA ALA A 289 -10.33 5.96 21.03
C ALA A 289 -9.04 6.80 21.11
N GLY A 290 -7.88 6.14 21.32
CA GLY A 290 -6.57 6.78 21.32
C GLY A 290 -6.24 7.43 19.97
N THR A 291 -6.54 6.75 18.86
CA THR A 291 -6.34 7.27 17.50
C THR A 291 -7.21 8.48 17.24
N VAL A 292 -8.50 8.43 17.58
CA VAL A 292 -9.43 9.56 17.42
C VAL A 292 -8.96 10.76 18.26
N LEU A 293 -8.59 10.54 19.52
CA LEU A 293 -8.08 11.59 20.40
C LEU A 293 -6.78 12.20 19.86
N GLY A 294 -5.85 11.37 19.40
CA GLY A 294 -4.60 11.79 18.78
C GLY A 294 -4.85 12.61 17.51
N MET A 295 -5.77 12.17 16.65
CA MET A 295 -6.13 12.90 15.43
C MET A 295 -6.75 14.28 15.76
N VAL A 296 -7.65 14.34 16.74
CA VAL A 296 -8.22 15.62 17.20
C VAL A 296 -7.13 16.54 17.75
N LEU A 297 -6.24 16.02 18.61
CA LEU A 297 -5.16 16.78 19.23
C LEU A 297 -4.13 17.32 18.22
N VAL A 298 -3.76 16.52 17.23
CA VAL A 298 -2.66 16.82 16.30
C VAL A 298 -3.12 17.63 15.09
N TRP A 299 -4.36 17.43 14.62
CA TRP A 299 -4.86 18.05 13.38
C TRP A 299 -5.92 19.13 13.64
N MET A 300 -6.98 18.81 14.39
CA MET A 300 -8.12 19.71 14.53
C MET A 300 -7.88 20.81 15.56
N LEU A 301 -7.35 20.44 16.73
CA LEU A 301 -7.15 21.37 17.84
C LEU A 301 -6.22 22.54 17.47
N PRO A 302 -5.04 22.33 16.81
CA PRO A 302 -4.17 23.44 16.43
C PRO A 302 -4.85 24.39 15.46
N MET A 303 -5.60 23.88 14.47
CA MET A 303 -6.34 24.72 13.54
C MET A 303 -7.40 25.58 14.27
N LEU A 304 -8.25 24.95 15.09
CA LEU A 304 -9.33 25.66 15.78
C LEU A 304 -8.80 26.71 16.77
N VAL A 305 -7.74 26.38 17.53
CA VAL A 305 -7.15 27.32 18.50
C VAL A 305 -6.34 28.41 17.78
N ALA A 306 -5.74 28.14 16.62
CA ALA A 306 -5.08 29.16 15.81
C ALA A 306 -6.08 30.20 15.28
N LEU A 307 -7.27 29.76 14.86
CA LEU A 307 -8.32 30.63 14.30
C LEU A 307 -9.08 31.42 15.38
N PHE A 308 -9.47 30.76 16.47
CA PHE A 308 -10.39 31.34 17.47
C PHE A 308 -9.78 31.59 18.84
N GLY A 309 -8.58 31.05 19.10
CA GLY A 309 -7.89 31.22 20.37
C GLY A 309 -7.27 32.61 20.56
N LYS A 310 -6.65 32.84 21.72
CA LYS A 310 -5.96 34.10 22.06
C LYS A 310 -4.64 33.81 22.79
N GLY A 311 -3.77 34.82 22.87
CA GLY A 311 -2.52 34.76 23.64
C GLY A 311 -1.54 33.68 23.17
N THR A 312 -0.81 33.09 24.13
CA THR A 312 0.22 32.07 23.87
C THR A 312 -0.33 30.81 23.21
N ALA A 313 -1.54 30.38 23.61
CA ALA A 313 -2.19 29.20 23.01
C ALA A 313 -2.38 29.36 21.50
N ARG A 314 -2.82 30.55 21.04
CA ARG A 314 -2.97 30.82 19.59
C ARG A 314 -1.65 30.75 18.85
N LYS A 315 -0.57 31.31 19.42
CA LYS A 315 0.77 31.31 18.80
C LYS A 315 1.30 29.88 18.64
N LEU A 316 1.21 29.06 19.69
CA LEU A 316 1.63 27.66 19.65
C LEU A 316 0.79 26.85 18.66
N ALA A 317 -0.53 27.05 18.68
CA ALA A 317 -1.44 26.41 17.74
C ALA A 317 -1.11 26.75 16.28
N PHE A 318 -0.77 28.01 15.98
CA PHE A 318 -0.34 28.42 14.65
C PHE A 318 0.97 27.74 14.23
N VAL A 319 1.94 27.60 15.14
CA VAL A 319 3.20 26.89 14.85
C VAL A 319 2.94 25.42 14.53
N ALA A 320 2.15 24.73 15.37
CA ALA A 320 1.79 23.33 15.14
C ALA A 320 1.03 23.13 13.82
N TRP A 321 0.06 24.02 13.51
CA TRP A 321 -0.70 23.96 12.27
C TRP A 321 0.17 24.29 11.04
N ALA A 322 1.06 25.29 11.13
CA ALA A 322 2.00 25.60 10.05
C ALA A 322 2.97 24.45 9.80
N ALA A 323 3.45 23.79 10.86
CA ALA A 323 4.29 22.60 10.77
C ALA A 323 3.55 21.45 10.07
N SER A 324 2.29 21.22 10.42
CA SER A 324 1.46 20.19 9.75
C SER A 324 1.28 20.48 8.27
N MET A 325 0.96 21.73 7.91
CA MET A 325 0.79 22.13 6.51
C MET A 325 2.10 22.00 5.73
N GLY A 326 3.21 22.51 6.29
CA GLY A 326 4.53 22.44 5.67
C GLY A 326 4.99 21.01 5.41
N SER A 327 4.66 20.08 6.31
CA SER A 327 4.98 18.65 6.18
C SER A 327 4.29 17.97 5.00
N TYR A 328 3.14 18.49 4.55
CA TYR A 328 2.34 17.89 3.48
C TYR A 328 2.64 18.48 2.09
N VAL A 329 3.29 19.65 2.05
CA VAL A 329 3.66 20.32 0.79
C VAL A 329 4.48 19.42 -0.16
N PRO A 330 5.47 18.64 0.29
CA PRO A 330 6.20 17.75 -0.61
C PRO A 330 5.32 16.70 -1.29
N THR A 331 4.34 16.14 -0.58
CA THR A 331 3.35 15.23 -1.15
C THR A 331 2.48 15.94 -2.19
N LEU A 332 1.96 17.14 -1.89
CA LEU A 332 1.18 17.92 -2.86
C LEU A 332 1.97 18.24 -4.14
N LYS A 333 3.24 18.63 -4.01
CA LYS A 333 4.12 18.88 -5.16
C LYS A 333 4.31 17.64 -6.03
N ARG A 334 4.42 16.45 -5.42
CA ARG A 334 4.52 15.17 -6.14
C ARG A 334 3.28 14.92 -7.01
N PHE A 335 2.10 15.21 -6.47
CA PHE A 335 0.82 15.15 -7.21
C PHE A 335 0.59 16.38 -8.11
N ARG A 336 1.58 17.25 -8.30
CA ARG A 336 1.51 18.49 -9.09
C ARG A 336 0.37 19.42 -8.65
N MET A 337 0.05 19.42 -7.36
CA MET A 337 -1.00 20.24 -6.76
C MET A 337 -0.44 21.50 -6.12
N SER A 338 -1.28 22.54 -6.05
CA SER A 338 -0.95 23.78 -5.34
C SER A 338 -0.71 23.52 -3.85
N PRO A 339 0.37 24.06 -3.24
CA PRO A 339 0.60 23.99 -1.80
C PRO A 339 -0.52 24.55 -0.93
N LEU A 340 -1.39 25.41 -1.48
CA LEU A 340 -2.54 25.97 -0.76
C LEU A 340 -3.53 24.90 -0.30
N TRP A 341 -3.56 23.73 -0.96
CA TRP A 341 -4.35 22.59 -0.50
C TRP A 341 -3.97 22.09 0.88
N ALA A 342 -2.76 22.42 1.37
CA ALA A 342 -2.33 22.03 2.71
C ALA A 342 -3.20 22.64 3.82
N VAL A 343 -3.86 23.78 3.58
CA VAL A 343 -4.80 24.41 4.52
C VAL A 343 -5.98 23.47 4.82
N CYS A 344 -6.40 22.66 3.84
CA CYS A 344 -7.50 21.72 3.97
C CYS A 344 -7.12 20.43 4.72
N LEU A 345 -5.83 20.21 5.04
CA LEU A 345 -5.34 18.97 5.62
C LEU A 345 -6.05 18.57 6.92
N PRO A 346 -6.39 19.47 7.87
CA PRO A 346 -7.17 19.09 9.05
C PRO A 346 -8.57 18.58 8.72
N ALA A 347 -9.23 19.14 7.70
CA ALA A 347 -10.54 18.65 7.24
C ALA A 347 -10.43 17.28 6.57
N VAL A 348 -9.34 17.05 5.82
CA VAL A 348 -9.03 15.73 5.27
C VAL A 348 -8.72 14.72 6.39
N ALA A 349 -7.94 15.10 7.40
CA ALA A 349 -7.67 14.25 8.57
C ALA A 349 -8.96 13.87 9.32
N LEU A 350 -9.92 14.80 9.42
CA LEU A 350 -11.25 14.51 9.97
C LEU A 350 -11.99 13.47 9.13
N PHE A 351 -11.96 13.58 7.80
CA PHE A 351 -12.55 12.56 6.92
C PHE A 351 -11.95 11.17 7.14
N TYR A 352 -10.61 11.06 7.22
CA TYR A 352 -9.92 9.79 7.49
C TYR A 352 -10.24 9.24 8.89
N THR A 353 -10.34 10.12 9.89
CA THR A 353 -10.75 9.75 11.25
C THR A 353 -12.17 9.20 11.25
N ALA A 354 -13.09 9.88 10.57
CA ALA A 354 -14.47 9.44 10.44
C ALA A 354 -14.57 8.10 9.71
N ALA A 355 -13.80 7.90 8.62
CA ALA A 355 -13.75 6.63 7.90
C ALA A 355 -13.20 5.49 8.77
N THR A 356 -12.23 5.79 9.64
CA THR A 356 -11.68 4.83 10.61
C THR A 356 -12.72 4.43 11.67
N VAL A 357 -13.50 5.39 12.18
CA VAL A 357 -14.64 5.09 13.06
C VAL A 357 -15.72 4.29 12.32
N GLY A 358 -16.00 4.66 11.07
CA GLY A 358 -16.91 3.93 10.17
C GLY A 358 -16.51 2.47 9.99
N SER A 359 -15.23 2.20 9.79
CA SER A 359 -14.65 0.84 9.75
C SER A 359 -15.01 0.02 11.00
N ALA A 360 -14.87 0.64 12.18
CA ALA A 360 -15.19 -0.03 13.45
C ALA A 360 -16.69 -0.29 13.60
N MET A 361 -17.52 0.68 13.20
CA MET A 361 -18.98 0.53 13.21
C MET A 361 -19.44 -0.58 12.25
N ASP A 362 -18.86 -0.65 11.05
CA ASP A 362 -19.18 -1.67 10.05
C ASP A 362 -18.79 -3.06 10.54
N TYR A 363 -17.63 -3.20 11.21
CA TYR A 363 -17.24 -4.44 11.87
C TYR A 363 -18.26 -4.89 12.92
N HIS A 364 -18.64 -4.02 13.86
CA HIS A 364 -19.62 -4.36 14.91
C HIS A 364 -21.05 -4.59 14.36
N ARG A 365 -21.34 -4.11 13.15
CA ARG A 365 -22.60 -4.37 12.43
C ARG A 365 -22.56 -5.63 11.56
N GLY A 366 -21.47 -6.40 11.60
CA GLY A 366 -21.31 -7.62 10.80
C GLY A 366 -21.05 -7.36 9.31
N ARG A 367 -20.65 -6.14 8.94
CA ARG A 367 -20.25 -5.70 7.60
C ARG A 367 -18.74 -5.43 7.55
N GLY A 368 -17.93 -6.32 8.14
CA GLY A 368 -16.47 -6.18 8.28
C GLY A 368 -15.71 -6.08 6.94
N VAL A 369 -14.45 -6.54 6.91
CA VAL A 369 -13.58 -6.38 5.73
C VAL A 369 -14.22 -7.01 4.50
N GLN A 370 -14.40 -6.24 3.42
CA GLN A 370 -14.93 -6.73 2.15
C GLN A 370 -13.90 -6.66 1.03
N TRP A 371 -13.70 -7.75 0.29
CA TRP A 371 -12.97 -7.75 -0.98
C TRP A 371 -13.90 -8.19 -2.10
N LYS A 372 -14.16 -7.28 -3.06
CA LYS A 372 -14.99 -7.53 -4.26
C LYS A 372 -16.24 -8.38 -3.95
N ASN A 373 -17.08 -7.85 -3.06
CA ASN A 373 -18.35 -8.41 -2.56
C ASN A 373 -18.28 -9.63 -1.60
N ARG A 374 -17.09 -10.11 -1.23
CA ARG A 374 -16.92 -11.12 -0.16
C ARG A 374 -16.62 -10.45 1.18
N ALA A 375 -17.46 -10.68 2.19
CA ALA A 375 -17.19 -10.25 3.56
C ALA A 375 -16.37 -11.31 4.30
N TYR A 376 -15.26 -10.92 4.92
CA TYR A 376 -14.48 -11.76 5.83
C TYR A 376 -15.04 -11.54 7.23
N ARG A 377 -15.63 -12.59 7.81
CA ARG A 377 -16.19 -12.57 9.17
C ARG A 377 -15.17 -12.95 10.23
N ASP A 378 -14.20 -13.80 9.90
CA ASP A 378 -13.41 -14.52 10.90
C ASP A 378 -11.92 -14.58 10.53
N ALA A 379 -11.26 -13.42 10.38
CA ALA A 379 -9.80 -13.43 10.49
C ALA A 379 -9.45 -13.45 11.97
N THR A 380 -9.32 -14.67 12.49
CA THR A 380 -8.89 -14.93 13.86
C THR A 380 -7.41 -14.58 14.02
N HIS A 381 -7.14 -14.01 15.18
CA HIS A 381 -5.87 -13.49 15.69
C HIS A 381 -4.60 -14.27 15.32
N ALA A 382 -3.63 -13.56 14.75
CA ALA A 382 -2.22 -13.79 15.03
C ALA A 382 -1.65 -12.48 15.60
N GLY A 383 -1.19 -12.52 16.86
CA GLY A 383 -0.67 -11.39 17.62
C GLY A 383 0.75 -10.97 17.24
#